data_AF-K1MEQ4-F1
#
_entry.id   AF-K1MEQ4-F1
#
_cell.length_a   1.000
_cell.length_b   1.000
_cell.length_c   1.000
_cell.angle_alpha   90.00
_cell.angle_beta   90.00
_cell.angle_gamma   90.00
#
_symmetry.space_group_name_H-M   'P 1'
#
loop_
_entity.id
_entity.type
_entity.pdbx_description
1 polymer ?
#
loop_
_entity_poly.entity_id
_entity_poly.type
_entity_poly.pdbx_seq_one_letter_code
_entity_poly.pdbx_strand_id
1 'polypeptide(L)'
;MEKQRNLIIGSVVALIAVIFVVLNTSPVAINFGFFKVRLPLIVVLVVMVIIGMIIAWFFGRDTKEKTDHKVTFFNKKEKKIE
;
A
#
# COMPACT_ATOMS: atom_id res chain seq x y z
N MET A 1 -24.55 12.08 -1.03
CA MET A 1 -23.78 12.61 0.12
C MET A 1 -22.48 11.84 0.37
N GLU A 2 -22.49 10.50 0.36
CA GLU A 2 -21.30 9.64 0.60
C GLU A 2 -20.08 9.98 -0.30
N LYS A 3 -20.28 10.16 -1.62
CA LYS A 3 -19.18 10.50 -2.55
C LYS A 3 -18.58 11.88 -2.28
N GLN A 4 -19.39 12.90 -1.98
CA GLN A 4 -18.89 14.24 -1.68
C GLN A 4 -18.12 14.26 -0.35
N ARG A 5 -18.58 13.50 0.65
CA ARG A 5 -17.86 13.29 1.91
C ARG A 5 -16.48 12.68 1.67
N ASN A 6 -16.41 11.63 0.85
CA ASN A 6 -15.13 10.98 0.51
C ASN A 6 -14.20 11.92 -0.28
N LEU A 7 -14.74 12.76 -1.17
CA LEU A 7 -13.95 13.76 -1.90
C LEU A 7 -13.36 14.81 -0.96
N ILE A 8 -14.16 15.33 -0.01
CA ILE A 8 -13.69 16.31 0.98
C ILE A 8 -12.60 15.71 1.87
N ILE A 9 -12.84 14.49 2.40
CA ILE A 9 -11.85 13.79 3.24
C ILE A 9 -10.56 13.54 2.44
N GLY A 10 -10.66 13.05 1.21
CA GLY A 10 -9.50 12.83 0.34
C GLY A 10 -8.71 14.11 0.08
N SER A 11 -9.41 15.24 -0.14
CA SER A 11 -8.77 16.54 -0.35
C SER A 11 -8.05 17.04 0.90
N VAL A 12 -8.63 16.85 2.09
CA VAL A 12 -7.97 17.22 3.37
C VAL A 12 -6.73 16.36 3.59
N VAL A 13 -6.82 15.05 3.34
CA VAL A 13 -5.67 14.14 3.43
C VAL A 13 -4.57 14.54 2.44
N ALA A 14 -4.93 14.90 1.20
CA ALA A 14 -3.97 15.35 0.21
C ALA A 14 -3.25 16.66 0.65
N LEU A 15 -3.98 17.62 1.21
CA LEU A 15 -3.39 18.85 1.77
C LEU A 15 -2.41 18.54 2.91
N ILE A 16 -2.78 17.65 3.83
CA ILE A 16 -1.89 17.20 4.91
C ILE A 16 -0.63 16.57 4.33
N ALA A 17 -0.76 15.69 3.33
CA ALA A 17 0.39 15.06 2.68
C ALA A 17 1.34 16.10 2.04
N VAL A 18 0.81 17.12 1.37
CA VAL A 18 1.61 18.22 0.80
C VAL A 18 2.37 18.98 1.89
N ILE A 19 1.69 19.30 3.01
CA ILE A 19 2.34 19.95 4.16
C ILE A 19 3.48 19.08 4.69
N PHE A 20 3.26 17.77 4.84
CA PHE A 20 4.30 16.83 5.25
C PHE A 20 5.51 16.85 4.30
N VAL A 21 5.29 16.87 2.99
CA VAL A 21 6.36 16.96 2.00
C VAL A 21 7.16 18.25 2.18
N VAL A 22 6.48 19.40 2.30
CA VAL A 22 7.13 20.72 2.47
C VAL A 22 7.91 20.80 3.78
N LEU A 23 7.36 20.31 4.89
CA LEU A 23 8.06 20.34 6.19
C LEU A 23 9.27 19.40 6.22
N ASN A 24 9.27 18.36 5.38
CA ASN A 24 10.35 17.37 5.31
C ASN A 24 11.24 17.55 4.07
N THR A 25 11.30 18.75 3.48
CA THR A 25 12.28 19.07 2.40
C THR A 25 13.71 19.24 2.92
N SER A 26 13.91 19.32 4.23
CA SER A 26 15.24 19.46 4.83
C SER A 26 16.15 18.28 4.42
N PRO A 27 17.31 18.56 3.80
CA PRO A 27 18.20 17.51 3.32
C PRO A 27 18.88 16.80 4.49
N VAL A 28 18.62 15.50 4.63
CA VAL A 28 19.22 14.64 5.66
C VAL A 28 20.34 13.83 5.04
N ALA A 29 21.47 13.73 5.74
CA ALA A 29 22.59 12.90 5.31
C ALA A 29 22.28 11.43 5.59
N ILE A 30 22.34 10.61 4.54
CA ILE A 30 22.07 9.17 4.61
C ILE A 30 23.37 8.45 4.26
N ASN A 31 23.72 7.46 5.06
CA ASN A 31 24.91 6.65 4.87
C ASN A 31 24.51 5.29 4.29
N PHE A 32 25.01 4.97 3.09
CA PHE A 32 24.82 3.67 2.44
C PHE A 32 25.96 2.68 2.73
N GLY A 33 26.75 2.94 3.78
CA GLY A 33 27.94 2.16 4.14
C GLY A 33 29.19 2.58 3.37
N PHE A 34 29.07 2.78 2.05
CA PHE A 34 30.21 3.10 1.17
C PHE A 34 30.23 4.57 0.72
N PHE A 35 29.08 5.22 0.68
CA PHE A 35 28.94 6.62 0.27
C PHE A 35 27.80 7.30 1.04
N LYS A 36 27.86 8.63 1.11
CA LYS A 36 26.85 9.46 1.77
C LYS A 36 26.13 10.32 0.74
N VAL A 37 24.81 10.35 0.81
CA VAL A 37 23.97 11.19 -0.04
C VAL A 37 23.11 12.07 0.86
N ARG A 38 22.94 13.35 0.49
CA ARG A 38 22.03 14.27 1.18
C ARG A 38 20.76 14.39 0.36
N LEU A 39 19.68 13.82 0.86
CA LEU A 39 18.36 13.89 0.24
C LEU A 39 17.31 14.18 1.31
N PRO A 40 16.20 14.84 0.96
CA PRO A 40 15.07 14.98 1.86
C PRO A 40 14.55 13.59 2.28
N LEU A 41 14.22 13.42 3.56
CA LEU A 41 13.86 12.12 4.13
C LEU A 41 12.64 11.50 3.42
N ILE A 42 11.66 12.32 3.03
CA ILE A 42 10.46 11.86 2.33
C ILE A 42 10.76 11.25 0.96
N VAL A 43 11.71 11.83 0.21
CA VAL A 43 12.12 11.31 -1.11
C VAL A 43 12.68 9.91 -0.97
N VAL A 44 13.51 9.70 0.04
CA VAL A 44 14.17 8.41 0.30
C VAL A 44 13.15 7.36 0.75
N LEU A 45 12.21 7.74 1.62
CA LEU A 45 11.14 6.86 2.08
C LEU A 45 10.26 6.41 0.91
N VAL A 46 9.84 7.32 0.05
CA VAL A 46 9.01 7.00 -1.13
C VAL A 46 9.76 6.05 -2.07
N VAL A 47 11.03 6.32 -2.37
CA VAL A 47 11.86 5.46 -3.22
C VAL A 47 12.01 4.06 -2.61
N MET A 48 12.28 3.95 -1.31
CA MET A 48 12.40 2.65 -0.63
C MET A 48 11.09 1.85 -0.65
N VAL A 49 9.95 2.50 -0.44
CA VAL A 49 8.64 1.85 -0.51
C VAL A 49 8.36 1.34 -1.93
N ILE A 50 8.67 2.13 -2.96
CA ILE A 50 8.51 1.71 -4.36
C ILE A 50 9.40 0.50 -4.66
N ILE A 51 10.67 0.52 -4.24
CA ILE A 51 11.58 -0.62 -4.40
C ILE A 51 11.02 -1.86 -3.69
N GLY A 52 10.54 -1.72 -2.45
CA GLY A 52 9.91 -2.81 -1.71
C GLY A 52 8.68 -3.37 -2.41
N MET A 53 7.83 -2.52 -2.99
CA MET A 53 6.65 -2.92 -3.76
C MET A 53 7.04 -3.67 -5.04
N ILE A 54 8.08 -3.24 -5.74
CA ILE A 54 8.60 -3.93 -6.93
C ILE A 54 9.13 -5.32 -6.57
N ILE A 55 9.91 -5.43 -5.49
CA ILE A 55 10.42 -6.71 -4.98
C ILE A 55 9.25 -7.62 -4.58
N ALA A 56 8.32 -7.11 -3.78
CA ALA A 56 7.13 -7.86 -3.35
C ALA A 56 6.28 -8.31 -4.55
N TRP A 57 6.15 -7.51 -5.59
CA TRP A 57 5.42 -7.90 -6.80
C TRP A 57 6.13 -8.99 -7.61
N PHE A 58 7.47 -8.96 -7.64
CA PHE A 58 8.25 -9.97 -8.35
C PHE A 58 8.20 -11.32 -7.63
N PHE A 59 8.24 -11.33 -6.29
CA PHE A 59 8.27 -12.53 -5.45
C PHE A 59 6.88 -12.99 -4.95
N GLY A 60 5.87 -12.12 -4.96
CA GLY A 60 4.54 -12.37 -4.38
C GLY A 60 3.56 -13.12 -5.27
N ARG A 61 4.04 -13.74 -6.36
CA ARG A 61 3.18 -14.44 -7.33
C ARG A 61 2.87 -15.90 -6.95
N ASP A 62 3.52 -16.46 -5.93
CA ASP A 62 3.45 -17.92 -5.68
C ASP A 62 2.33 -18.40 -4.74
N THR A 63 1.53 -17.52 -4.11
CA THR A 63 0.39 -17.97 -3.29
C THR A 63 -0.96 -17.66 -3.95
N LYS A 64 -1.37 -18.58 -4.82
CA LYS A 64 -2.79 -18.81 -5.13
C LYS A 64 -3.28 -19.92 -4.22
N GLU A 65 -3.42 -19.64 -2.92
CA GLU A 65 -4.11 -20.56 -2.03
C GLU A 65 -5.60 -20.53 -2.40
N LYS A 66 -6.02 -21.55 -3.15
CA LYS A 66 -7.39 -21.77 -3.59
C LYS A 66 -8.25 -22.17 -2.39
N THR A 67 -8.69 -21.22 -1.59
CA THR A 67 -9.68 -21.49 -0.54
C THR A 67 -11.10 -21.27 -1.08
N ASP A 68 -11.53 -22.11 -2.02
CA ASP A 68 -12.92 -22.05 -2.53
C ASP A 68 -13.59 -23.42 -2.70
N HIS A 69 -13.22 -24.42 -1.88
CA HIS A 69 -13.82 -25.75 -2.01
C HIS A 69 -14.73 -26.20 -0.87
N LYS A 70 -14.98 -25.38 0.16
CA LYS A 70 -15.81 -25.83 1.31
C LYS A 70 -17.26 -25.32 1.30
N VAL A 71 -17.59 -24.24 0.60
CA VAL A 71 -18.94 -23.62 0.70
C VAL A 71 -19.97 -24.29 -0.24
N THR A 72 -19.53 -24.93 -1.32
CA THR A 72 -20.42 -25.58 -2.31
C THR A 72 -20.96 -26.94 -1.86
N PHE A 73 -20.32 -27.63 -0.91
CA PHE A 73 -20.80 -28.94 -0.42
C PHE A 73 -21.98 -28.86 0.54
N PHE A 74 -22.18 -27.73 1.23
CA PHE A 74 -23.30 -27.57 2.17
C PHE A 74 -24.61 -27.18 1.46
N ASN A 75 -24.54 -26.41 0.37
CA ASN A 75 -25.73 -25.98 -0.38
C ASN A 75 -26.40 -27.15 -1.15
N LYS A 76 -25.62 -28.15 -1.59
CA LYS A 76 -26.17 -29.29 -2.35
C LYS A 76 -27.00 -30.28 -1.50
N LYS A 77 -26.86 -30.28 -0.17
CA LYS A 77 -27.62 -31.20 0.70
C LYS A 77 -29.03 -30.71 1.03
N GLU A 78 -29.26 -29.40 1.06
CA GLU A 78 -30.60 -28.85 1.36
C GLU A 78 -31.55 -28.99 0.17
N LYS A 79 -31.04 -28.85 -1.08
CA LYS A 79 -31.86 -28.98 -2.29
C LYS A 79 -32.26 -30.41 -2.68
N LYS A 80 -31.89 -31.42 -1.89
CA LYS A 80 -32.25 -32.83 -2.14
C LYS A 80 -33.26 -33.38 -1.13
N ILE A 81 -33.74 -32.54 -0.21
CA ILE A 81 -34.66 -32.92 0.87
C ILE A 81 -36.03 -32.21 0.73
N GLU A 82 -36.18 -31.23 -0.17
CA GLU A 82 -37.49 -30.71 -0.61
C GLU A 82 -38.07 -31.50 -1.80
#